data_AF-A0A1L5KQ69-F1
#
_entry.id   AF-A0A1L5KQ69-F1
#
_cell.length_a   1.000
_cell.length_b   1.000
_cell.length_c   1.000
_cell.angle_alpha   90.00
_cell.angle_beta   90.00
_cell.angle_gamma   90.00
#
_symmetry.space_group_name_H-M   'P 1'
#
loop_
_entity.id
_entity.type
_entity.pdbx_description
1 polymer ?
#
loop_
_entity_poly.entity_id
_entity_poly.type
_entity_poly.pdbx_seq_one_letter_code
_entity_poly.pdbx_strand_id
1 'polypeptide(L)' 'MAYNNGRENRKWLRWKEAEEKVLRECGMDEATIEQIRIDDRAEFNSDRRYYSRKWEVGSCLEDMAESGQDKEVNRR' A
#
# COMPACT_ATOMS: atom_id res chain seq x y z
N MET A 1 -9.22 9.90 -5.83
CA MET A 1 -9.42 9.41 -4.44
C MET A 1 -8.13 9.58 -3.66
N ALA A 2 -8.06 10.52 -2.71
CA ALA A 2 -6.83 10.73 -1.92
C ALA A 2 -6.68 9.59 -0.91
N TYR A 3 -5.62 8.78 -1.06
CA TYR A 3 -5.30 7.66 -0.16
C TYR A 3 -5.20 8.17 1.29
N ASN A 4 -6.21 7.84 2.12
CA ASN A 4 -6.39 8.44 3.43
C ASN A 4 -5.38 7.85 4.43
N ASN A 5 -4.17 8.42 4.39
CA ASN A 5 -2.95 8.01 5.08
C ASN A 5 -3.17 7.75 6.59
N GLY A 6 -4.04 8.53 7.25
CA GLY A 6 -4.33 8.38 8.68
C GLY A 6 -5.27 7.23 9.03
N ARG A 7 -6.08 6.72 8.09
CA ARG A 7 -7.02 5.62 8.36
C ARG A 7 -6.34 4.26 8.23
N GLU A 8 -5.51 4.10 7.20
CA GLU A 8 -4.73 2.88 6.96
C GLU A 8 -3.71 2.65 8.07
N ASN A 9 -2.95 3.70 8.46
CA ASN A 9 -1.97 3.60 9.53
C ASN A 9 -2.60 3.23 10.89
N ARG A 10 -3.83 3.70 11.17
CA ARG A 10 -4.57 3.34 12.39
C ARG A 10 -5.02 1.89 12.40
N LYS A 11 -5.40 1.33 11.25
CA LYS A 11 -5.72 -0.10 11.13
C LYS A 11 -4.47 -0.95 11.30
N TRP A 12 -3.37 -0.56 10.66
CA TRP A 12 -2.09 -1.25 10.78
C TRP A 12 -1.59 -1.29 12.23
N LEU A 13 -1.62 -0.16 12.95
CA LEU A 13 -1.24 -0.11 14.37
C LEU A 13 -2.07 -1.07 15.24
N ARG A 14 -3.40 -1.10 15.05
CA ARG A 14 -4.27 -2.01 15.81
C ARG A 14 -3.98 -3.48 15.51
N TRP A 15 -3.69 -3.79 14.25
CA TRP A 15 -3.35 -5.15 13.84
C TRP A 15 -1.98 -5.57 14.43
N LYS A 16 -0.95 -4.73 14.30
CA LYS A 16 0.38 -4.98 14.86
C LYS A 16 0.37 -5.14 16.38
N GLU A 17 -0.40 -4.32 17.10
CA GLU A 17 -0.50 -4.43 18.56
C GLU A 17 -1.12 -5.77 19.00
N ALA A 18 -2.11 -6.28 18.26
CA ALA A 18 -2.70 -7.59 18.52
C ALA A 18 -1.71 -8.72 18.20
N GLU A 19 -0.96 -8.61 17.10
CA GLU A 19 0.05 -9.59 16.71
C GLU A 19 1.22 -9.66 17.70
N GLU A 20 1.81 -8.52 18.08
CA GLU A 20 2.90 -8.46 19.06
C GLU A 20 2.46 -9.02 20.42
N LYS A 21 1.20 -8.78 20.82
CA LYS A 21 0.63 -9.36 22.05
C LYS A 21 0.60 -10.89 21.98
N VAL A 22 0.16 -11.47 20.86
CA VAL A 22 0.15 -12.92 20.65
C VAL A 22 1.57 -13.48 20.66
N LEU A 23 2.53 -12.81 20.02
CA LEU A 23 3.93 -13.25 20.00
C LEU A 23 4.55 -13.27 21.40
N ARG A 24 4.25 -12.26 22.23
CA ARG A 24 4.67 -12.23 23.65
C ARG A 24 4.01 -13.35 24.46
N GLU A 25 2.73 -13.62 24.25
CA GLU A 25 2.02 -14.73 24.90
C GLU A 25 2.59 -16.10 24.50
N CYS A 26 3.08 -16.23 23.25
CA CYS A 26 3.78 -17.43 22.77
C CYS A 26 5.23 -17.56 23.30
N GLY A 27 5.73 -16.60 24.08
CA GLY A 27 7.07 -16.62 24.64
C GLY A 27 8.17 -16.30 23.62
N MET A 28 7.85 -15.57 22.55
CA MET A 28 8.88 -15.05 21.64
C MET A 28 9.72 -13.96 22.33
N ASP A 29 10.99 -13.92 21.96
CA ASP A 29 11.93 -12.91 22.46
C ASP A 29 11.60 -11.52 21.89
N GLU A 30 11.72 -10.50 22.74
CA GLU A 30 11.37 -9.12 22.38
C GLU A 30 12.24 -8.60 21.22
N ALA A 31 13.50 -9.04 21.09
CA ALA A 31 14.35 -8.65 19.96
C ALA A 31 13.86 -9.26 18.63
N THR A 32 13.27 -10.46 18.69
CA THR A 32 12.66 -11.08 17.50
C THR A 32 11.39 -10.33 17.10
N ILE A 33 10.57 -9.94 18.07
CA ILE A 33 9.35 -9.16 17.85
C ILE A 33 9.69 -7.78 17.26
N GLU A 34 10.74 -7.13 17.76
CA GLU A 34 11.21 -5.85 17.24
C GLU A 34 11.73 -5.96 15.79
N GLN A 35 12.48 -7.01 15.47
CA GLN A 35 12.94 -7.26 14.11
C GLN A 35 11.76 -7.46 13.14
N ILE A 36 10.76 -8.27 13.53
CA ILE A 36 9.53 -8.47 12.75
C ILE A 36 8.79 -7.14 12.53
N ARG A 37 8.73 -6.28 13.54
CA ARG A 37 8.10 -4.96 13.43
C ARG A 37 8.81 -4.04 12.43
N ILE A 38 10.15 -4.09 12.39
CA ILE A 38 10.97 -3.30 11.45
C ILE A 38 10.75 -3.82 10.02
N ASP A 39 10.77 -5.13 9.82
CA ASP A 39 10.61 -5.77 8.52
C ASP A 39 9.20 -5.50 7.95
N ASP A 40 8.15 -5.70 8.76
CA ASP A 40 6.77 -5.39 8.38
C ASP A 40 6.56 -3.90 8.08
N ARG A 41 7.29 -3.02 8.78
CA ARG A 41 7.22 -1.58 8.51
C ARG A 41 7.91 -1.24 7.19
N ALA A 42 9.01 -1.91 6.86
CA ALA A 42 9.69 -1.77 5.58
C ALA A 42 8.82 -2.29 4.43
N GLU A 43 8.14 -3.43 4.62
CA GLU A 43 7.18 -3.97 3.65
C GLU A 43 5.96 -3.05 3.48
N PHE A 44 5.34 -2.61 4.58
CA PHE A 44 4.21 -1.67 4.54
C PHE A 44 4.59 -0.34 3.84
N ASN A 45 5.80 0.17 4.06
CA ASN A 45 6.31 1.35 3.36
C ASN A 45 6.59 1.09 1.86
N SER A 46 7.02 -0.13 1.51
CA SER A 46 7.31 -0.54 0.13
C SER A 46 6.03 -0.78 -0.67
N ASP A 47 5.06 -1.49 -0.10
CA ASP A 47 3.72 -1.67 -0.66
C ASP A 47 3.02 -0.34 -0.87
N ARG A 48 3.15 0.60 0.06
CA ARG A 48 2.68 1.97 -0.12
C ARG A 48 3.29 2.65 -1.34
N ARG A 49 4.60 2.50 -1.58
CA ARG A 49 5.26 3.02 -2.78
C ARG A 49 4.78 2.30 -4.05
N TYR A 50 4.54 1.00 -3.96
CA TYR A 50 4.03 0.20 -5.07
C TYR A 50 2.61 0.59 -5.48
N TYR A 51 1.68 0.74 -4.52
CA TYR A 51 0.33 1.21 -4.80
C TYR A 51 0.33 2.66 -5.28
N SER A 52 1.10 3.57 -4.66
CA SER A 52 1.22 4.96 -5.15
C SER A 52 1.70 5.02 -6.61
N ARG A 53 2.72 4.22 -6.95
CA ARG A 53 3.25 4.14 -8.32
C ARG A 53 2.28 3.48 -9.29
N LYS A 54 1.51 2.47 -8.88
CA LYS A 54 0.45 1.89 -9.71
C LYS A 54 -0.69 2.86 -9.98
N TRP A 55 -1.06 3.71 -9.02
CA TRP A 55 -2.05 4.77 -9.25
C TRP A 55 -1.53 5.84 -10.22
N GLU A 56 -0.26 6.25 -10.11
CA GLU A 56 0.37 7.18 -11.07
C GLU A 56 0.50 6.58 -12.49
N VAL A 57 0.92 5.31 -12.60
CA VAL A 57 1.04 4.61 -13.90
C VAL A 57 -0.34 4.30 -14.50
N GLY A 58 -1.33 3.95 -13.68
CA GLY A 58 -2.71 3.74 -14.10
C GLY A 58 -3.34 5.01 -14.68
N SER A 59 -3.15 6.15 -14.01
CA SER A 59 -3.60 7.47 -14.51
C SER A 59 -2.94 7.81 -15.85
N CYS A 60 -1.65 7.55 -16.02
CA CYS A 60 -0.95 7.82 -17.27
C CYS A 60 -1.45 6.94 -18.44
N LEU A 61 -1.80 5.68 -18.17
CA LEU A 61 -2.37 4.78 -19.18
C LEU A 61 -3.84 5.12 -19.52
N GLU A 62 -4.61 5.57 -18.53
CA GLU A 62 -6.00 6.01 -18.72
C GLU A 62 -6.06 7.32 -19.53
N ASP A 63 -5.18 8.29 -19.24
CA ASP A 63 -5.03 9.51 -20.04
C ASP A 63 -4.60 9.21 -21.50
N MET A 64 -3.76 8.21 -21.73
CA MET A 64 -3.37 7.75 -23.08
C MET A 64 -4.49 7.00 -23.81
N ALA A 65 -5.32 6.26 -23.08
CA ALA A 65 -6.50 5.59 -23.65
C ALA A 65 -7.59 6.60 -24.02
N GLU A 66 -7.81 7.63 -23.20
CA GLU A 66 -8.80 8.69 -23.44
C GLU A 66 -8.35 9.61 -24.58
N SER A 67 -7.07 9.98 -24.65
CA SER A 67 -6.50 10.77 -25.77
C SER A 67 -6.31 9.97 -27.07
N GLY A 68 -6.42 8.64 -27.02
CA GLY A 68 -6.37 7.75 -28.18
C GLY A 68 -7.72 7.54 -28.90
N GLN A 69 -8.85 7.96 -28.32
CA GLN A 69 -10.18 7.72 -28.92
C GLN A 69 -10.69 8.86 -29.82
N ASP A 70 -9.95 9.97 -29.95
CA ASP A 70 -10.40 11.14 -30.74
C ASP A 70 -9.82 11.24 -32.15
N LYS A 71 -9.29 10.14 -32.72
CA LYS A 71 -8.80 10.12 -34.10
C LYS A 71 -9.11 8.82 -34.85
N GLU A 72 -10.38 8.53 -35.11
CA GLU A 72 -10.84 7.92 -36.39
C GLU A 72 -12.31 7.49 -36.36
N VAL A 73 -13.28 8.42 -36.36
CA VAL A 73 -14.57 8.17 -37.07
C VAL A 73 -15.15 9.49 -37.59
N ASN A 74 -14.45 10.16 -38.51
CA ASN A 74 -15.12 11.04 -39.48
C ASN A 74 -14.33 11.11 -40.78
N ARG A 75 -14.33 10.01 -41.54
CA ARG A 75 -14.10 10.03 -42.99
C ARG A 75 -14.87 8.90 -43.66
N ARG A 76 -16.15 9.13 -43.90
CA ARG A 76 -16.87 9.00 -45.20
C ARG A 76 -18.34 8.73 -44.99
#